data_AF-A0A7W8YKL1-F1
#
_entry.id   AF-A0A7W8YKL1-F1
#
_cell.length_a   1.000
_cell.length_b   1.000
_cell.length_c   1.000
_cell.angle_alpha   90.00
_cell.angle_beta   90.00
_cell.angle_gamma   90.00
#
_symmetry.space_group_name_H-M   'P 1'
#
loop_
_entity.id
_entity.type
_entity.pdbx_description
1 polymer ?
#
loop_
_entity_poly.entity_id
_entity_poly.type
_entity_poly.pdbx_seq_one_letter_code
_entity_poly.pdbx_strand_id
1 'polypeptide(L)'
;MFDRLALPRVLPFFTYLFFILIADVLIWAGYAQEQLRYLYVVKIGAVLALLWLYRRHYTELAWPGASRMGWSTIAWSVLAGIVVLLLWLNLGASWMVIGQSNGFDPRSGGGYDWLLVVARIAGAALVVPVMEELFWRSFLLRWLQSPNFLSVEPSLLKFRYIVVAAILFGFEHNLWFAGIVAGLAYGWLYVRFRTLWSAIIAHGVTNGLLGVWVLITGQWGYW
;
A
#
# COMPACT_ATOMS: atom_id res chain seq x y z
N MET A 1 9.19 24.90 6.56
CA MET A 1 9.26 24.02 7.73
C MET A 1 8.33 22.86 7.46
N PHE A 2 8.84 21.69 7.03
CA PHE A 2 7.98 20.50 6.89
C PHE A 2 7.33 20.23 8.25
N ASP A 3 6.01 20.17 8.27
CA ASP A 3 5.21 20.04 9.49
C ASP A 3 5.63 18.77 10.26
N ARG A 4 5.89 18.92 11.57
CA ARG A 4 6.24 17.80 12.47
C ARG A 4 5.19 16.68 12.42
N LEU A 5 3.96 17.01 12.05
CA LEU A 5 2.86 16.06 11.91
C LEU A 5 2.87 15.31 10.56
N ALA A 6 3.41 15.91 9.51
CA ALA A 6 3.49 15.28 8.19
C ALA A 6 4.61 14.23 8.13
N LEU A 7 5.77 14.51 8.71
CA LEU A 7 6.96 13.66 8.61
C LEU A 7 6.71 12.19 9.00
N PRO A 8 6.00 11.86 10.10
CA PRO A 8 5.64 10.48 10.45
C PRO A 8 4.86 9.71 9.37
N ARG A 9 4.08 10.39 8.53
CA ARG A 9 3.23 9.80 7.49
C ARG A 9 3.93 9.74 6.14
N VAL A 10 4.88 10.64 5.91
CA VAL A 10 5.65 10.75 4.66
C VAL A 10 6.89 9.86 4.68
N LEU A 11 7.67 9.90 5.76
CA LEU A 11 9.00 9.27 5.79
C LEU A 11 8.99 7.74 5.59
N PRO A 12 8.07 6.95 6.19
CA PRO A 12 8.00 5.52 5.92
C PRO A 12 7.75 5.21 4.43
N PHE A 13 6.83 5.93 3.80
CA PHE A 13 6.49 5.79 2.38
C PHE A 13 7.67 6.13 1.47
N PHE A 14 8.31 7.28 1.68
CA PHE A 14 9.48 7.66 0.89
C PHE A 14 10.69 6.75 1.13
N THR A 15 10.79 6.13 2.32
CA THR A 15 11.81 5.10 2.58
C THR A 15 11.55 3.86 1.74
N TYR A 16 10.30 3.43 1.61
CA TYR A 16 9.93 2.32 0.73
C TYR A 16 10.28 2.62 -0.74
N LEU A 17 9.92 3.82 -1.23
CA LEU A 17 10.29 4.27 -2.58
C LEU A 17 11.81 4.36 -2.78
N PHE A 18 12.54 4.83 -1.78
CA PHE A 18 14.00 4.92 -1.83
C PHE A 18 14.65 3.53 -2.02
N PHE A 19 14.14 2.50 -1.36
CA PHE A 19 14.62 1.14 -1.58
C PHE A 19 14.26 0.57 -2.96
N ILE A 20 13.12 0.97 -3.54
CA ILE A 20 12.80 0.64 -4.94
C ILE A 20 13.84 1.28 -5.86
N LEU A 21 14.11 2.58 -5.69
CA LEU A 21 15.13 3.28 -6.47
C LEU A 21 16.51 2.65 -6.34
N ILE A 22 16.93 2.25 -5.13
CA ILE A 22 18.18 1.51 -4.92
C ILE A 22 18.18 0.20 -5.72
N ALA A 23 17.10 -0.57 -5.66
CA ALA A 23 17.00 -1.83 -6.39
C ALA A 23 17.15 -1.61 -7.91
N ASP A 24 16.45 -0.62 -8.47
CA ASP A 24 16.52 -0.31 -9.90
C ASP A 24 17.92 0.15 -10.33
N VAL A 25 18.59 0.99 -9.52
CA VAL A 25 19.97 1.42 -9.78
C VAL A 25 20.94 0.24 -9.73
N LEU A 26 20.78 -0.69 -8.80
CA LEU A 26 21.62 -1.89 -8.71
C LEU A 26 21.39 -2.82 -9.90
N ILE A 27 20.14 -3.02 -10.33
CA ILE A 27 19.82 -3.79 -11.55
C ILE A 27 20.48 -3.14 -12.77
N TRP A 28 20.38 -1.81 -12.91
CA TRP A 28 21.03 -1.07 -13.98
C TRP A 28 22.57 -1.19 -13.94
N ALA A 29 23.15 -1.27 -12.74
CA ALA A 29 24.57 -1.54 -12.54
C ALA A 29 24.99 -3.00 -12.80
N GLY A 30 24.07 -3.88 -13.20
CA GLY A 30 24.34 -5.26 -13.60
C GLY A 30 24.11 -6.31 -12.52
N TYR A 31 23.54 -5.96 -11.37
CA TYR A 31 23.15 -6.94 -10.35
C TYR A 31 21.92 -7.73 -10.82
N ALA A 32 21.95 -9.04 -10.64
CA ALA A 32 20.79 -9.88 -10.93
C ALA A 32 19.70 -9.70 -9.86
N GLN A 33 18.44 -9.76 -10.26
CA GLN A 33 17.30 -9.64 -9.32
C GLN A 33 17.35 -10.66 -8.18
N GLU A 34 17.87 -11.85 -8.43
CA GLU A 34 18.03 -12.91 -7.42
C GLU A 34 18.93 -12.47 -6.26
N GLN A 35 19.96 -11.67 -6.56
CA GLN A 35 20.89 -11.13 -5.56
C GLN A 35 20.25 -10.05 -4.69
N LEU A 36 19.17 -9.43 -5.19
CA LEU A 36 18.48 -8.33 -4.53
C LEU A 36 17.26 -8.78 -3.71
N ARG A 37 16.91 -10.07 -3.69
CA ARG A 37 15.74 -10.59 -2.96
C ARG A 37 15.70 -10.17 -1.50
N TYR A 38 16.85 -10.20 -0.83
CA TYR A 38 16.98 -9.81 0.58
C TYR A 38 16.86 -8.30 0.82
N LEU A 39 17.04 -7.47 -0.22
CA LEU A 39 16.79 -6.03 -0.14
C LEU A 39 15.32 -5.75 0.22
N TYR A 40 14.40 -6.62 -0.21
CA TYR A 40 12.99 -6.51 0.19
C TYR A 40 12.81 -6.67 1.71
N VAL A 41 13.50 -7.63 2.33
CA VAL A 41 13.42 -7.86 3.79
C VAL A 41 13.96 -6.64 4.54
N VAL A 42 15.09 -6.09 4.08
CA VAL A 42 15.68 -4.86 4.64
C VAL A 42 14.73 -3.67 4.47
N LYS A 43 14.14 -3.50 3.28
CA LYS A 43 13.15 -2.45 2.97
C LYS A 43 11.97 -2.50 3.95
N ILE A 44 11.34 -3.67 4.11
CA ILE A 44 10.20 -3.83 5.03
C ILE A 44 10.63 -3.61 6.48
N GLY A 45 11.80 -4.10 6.89
CA GLY A 45 12.36 -3.87 8.22
C GLY A 45 12.57 -2.39 8.53
N ALA A 46 13.11 -1.62 7.57
CA ALA A 46 13.32 -0.19 7.72
C ALA A 46 11.99 0.58 7.86
N VAL A 47 10.99 0.25 7.02
CA VAL A 47 9.65 0.85 7.11
C VAL A 47 9.00 0.53 8.45
N LEU A 48 9.04 -0.73 8.89
CA LEU A 48 8.51 -1.16 10.19
C LEU A 48 9.19 -0.42 11.35
N ALA A 49 10.50 -0.25 11.31
CA ALA A 49 11.24 0.49 12.33
C ALA A 49 10.79 1.96 12.40
N LEU A 50 10.57 2.61 11.25
CA LEU A 50 10.06 3.99 11.21
C LEU A 50 8.63 4.09 11.73
N LEU A 51 7.73 3.19 11.32
CA LEU A 51 6.36 3.13 11.83
C LEU A 51 6.36 2.93 13.36
N TRP A 52 7.24 2.06 13.87
CA TRP A 52 7.38 1.84 15.31
C TRP A 52 7.93 3.06 16.06
N LEU A 53 8.96 3.71 15.52
CA LEU A 53 9.57 4.89 16.11
C LEU A 53 8.55 6.03 16.25
N TYR A 54 7.75 6.24 15.21
CA TYR A 54 6.75 7.30 15.18
C TYR A 54 5.37 6.90 15.72
N ARG A 55 5.19 5.67 16.25
CA ARG A 55 3.89 5.11 16.66
C ARG A 55 2.99 6.03 17.51
N ARG A 56 3.59 6.91 18.32
CA ARG A 56 2.86 7.87 19.18
C ARG A 56 2.21 9.02 18.41
N HIS A 57 2.55 9.23 17.14
CA HIS A 57 2.03 10.30 16.28
C HIS A 57 0.81 9.88 15.46
N TYR A 58 0.45 8.59 15.46
CA TYR A 58 -0.62 8.03 14.64
C TYR A 58 -1.94 7.93 15.43
N THR A 59 -2.51 9.07 15.80
CA THR A 59 -3.79 9.09 16.53
C THR A 59 -4.92 8.49 15.70
N GLU A 60 -4.89 8.61 14.38
CA GLU A 60 -5.85 7.96 13.47
C GLU A 60 -5.75 6.42 13.41
N LEU A 61 -4.68 5.82 13.95
CA LEU A 61 -4.57 4.36 14.09
C LEU A 61 -5.14 3.85 15.41
N ALA A 62 -5.53 4.73 16.34
CA ALA A 62 -6.25 4.31 17.54
C ALA A 62 -7.51 3.54 17.12
N TRP A 63 -7.71 2.36 17.72
CA TRP A 63 -8.87 1.54 17.38
C TRP A 63 -10.16 2.31 17.70
N PRO A 64 -11.06 2.51 16.72
CA PRO A 64 -12.18 3.43 16.88
C PRO A 64 -13.36 2.80 17.65
N GLY A 65 -13.22 1.57 18.13
CA GLY A 65 -14.26 0.81 18.81
C GLY A 65 -15.30 0.21 17.85
N ALA A 66 -16.17 -0.64 18.41
CA ALA A 66 -17.18 -1.37 17.64
C ALA A 66 -18.24 -0.49 16.97
N SER A 67 -18.40 0.77 17.42
CA SER A 67 -19.38 1.71 16.85
C SER A 67 -19.02 2.15 15.43
N ARG A 68 -17.73 2.38 15.14
CA ARG A 68 -17.24 2.64 13.78
C ARG A 68 -16.72 1.39 13.10
N MET A 69 -16.14 0.49 13.90
CA MET A 69 -15.48 -0.71 13.40
C MET A 69 -16.18 -2.00 13.85
N GLY A 70 -17.49 -2.06 13.62
CA GLY A 70 -18.31 -3.24 13.85
C GLY A 70 -18.25 -4.24 12.69
N TRP A 71 -18.92 -5.39 12.87
CA TRP A 71 -18.87 -6.51 11.92
C TRP A 71 -19.23 -6.12 10.48
N SER A 72 -20.24 -5.27 10.27
CA SER A 72 -20.64 -4.88 8.91
C SER A 72 -19.54 -4.09 8.19
N THR A 73 -18.85 -3.19 8.89
CA THR A 73 -17.77 -2.41 8.30
C THR A 73 -16.53 -3.28 8.03
N ILE A 74 -16.24 -4.27 8.88
CA ILE A 74 -15.17 -5.25 8.60
C ILE A 74 -15.53 -6.03 7.33
N ALA A 75 -16.76 -6.53 7.24
CA ALA A 75 -17.25 -7.26 6.07
C ALA A 75 -17.17 -6.41 4.78
N TRP A 76 -17.58 -5.14 4.84
CA TRP A 76 -17.46 -4.21 3.71
C TRP A 76 -16.00 -3.97 3.30
N SER A 77 -15.09 -3.86 4.27
CA SER A 77 -13.66 -3.66 3.99
C SER A 77 -13.05 -4.90 3.33
N VAL A 78 -13.35 -6.10 3.85
CA VAL A 78 -12.91 -7.37 3.26
C VAL A 78 -13.48 -7.55 1.85
N LEU A 79 -14.79 -7.34 1.66
CA LEU A 79 -15.44 -7.46 0.36
C LEU A 79 -14.83 -6.49 -0.66
N ALA A 80 -14.62 -5.23 -0.27
CA ALA A 80 -13.95 -4.26 -1.12
C ALA A 80 -12.53 -4.72 -1.49
N GLY A 81 -11.77 -5.27 -0.53
CA GLY A 81 -10.44 -5.82 -0.79
C GLY A 81 -10.44 -6.96 -1.82
N ILE A 82 -11.43 -7.86 -1.73
CA ILE A 82 -11.64 -8.95 -2.71
C ILE A 82 -12.02 -8.39 -4.08
N VAL A 83 -12.96 -7.44 -4.15
CA VAL A 83 -13.36 -6.82 -5.42
C VAL A 83 -12.18 -6.10 -6.07
N VAL A 84 -11.39 -5.35 -5.29
CA VAL A 84 -10.20 -4.68 -5.81
C VAL A 84 -9.18 -5.69 -6.33
N LEU A 85 -8.95 -6.82 -5.66
CA LEU A 85 -8.10 -7.88 -6.19
C LEU A 85 -8.60 -8.39 -7.54
N LEU A 86 -9.90 -8.70 -7.67
CA LEU A 86 -10.45 -9.18 -8.92
C LEU A 86 -10.25 -8.15 -10.05
N LEU A 87 -10.49 -6.88 -9.76
CA LEU A 87 -10.23 -5.80 -10.73
C LEU A 87 -8.74 -5.69 -11.05
N TRP A 88 -7.85 -5.82 -10.05
CA TRP A 88 -6.41 -5.78 -10.23
C TRP A 88 -5.89 -6.84 -11.20
N LEU A 89 -6.43 -8.06 -11.09
CA LEU A 89 -6.06 -9.19 -11.96
C LEU A 89 -6.65 -9.08 -13.38
N ASN A 90 -7.70 -8.27 -13.58
CA ASN A 90 -8.41 -8.17 -14.87
C ASN A 90 -8.17 -6.84 -15.61
N LEU A 91 -7.69 -5.79 -14.94
CA LEU A 91 -7.39 -4.49 -15.52
C LEU A 91 -5.92 -4.39 -15.98
N GLY A 92 -5.53 -5.32 -16.87
CA GLY A 92 -4.15 -5.48 -17.37
C GLY A 92 -3.98 -5.23 -18.87
N ALA A 93 -4.91 -4.53 -19.52
CA ALA A 93 -4.76 -4.19 -20.95
C ALA A 93 -3.52 -3.32 -21.19
N SER A 94 -2.90 -3.38 -22.38
CA SER A 94 -1.62 -2.71 -22.66
C SER A 94 -1.60 -1.20 -22.36
N TRP A 95 -2.71 -0.49 -22.54
CA TRP A 95 -2.84 0.93 -22.20
C TRP A 95 -3.01 1.19 -20.69
N MET A 96 -3.39 0.17 -19.92
CA MET A 96 -3.56 0.21 -18.46
C MET A 96 -2.24 -0.09 -17.72
N VAL A 97 -1.15 -0.39 -18.44
CA VAL A 97 0.15 -0.74 -17.87
C VAL A 97 1.20 0.28 -18.30
N ILE A 98 2.02 0.72 -17.35
CA ILE A 98 3.17 1.60 -17.57
C ILE A 98 4.42 0.91 -17.01
N GLY A 99 5.51 0.97 -17.77
CA GLY A 99 6.77 0.34 -17.41
C GLY A 99 6.68 -1.20 -17.42
N GLN A 100 7.65 -1.85 -16.78
CA GLN A 100 7.67 -3.29 -16.57
C GLN A 100 7.96 -3.57 -15.10
N SER A 101 7.32 -4.61 -14.56
CA SER A 101 7.70 -5.10 -13.24
C SER A 101 8.96 -5.95 -13.39
N ASN A 102 9.91 -5.69 -12.49
CA ASN A 102 11.05 -6.58 -12.31
C ASN A 102 10.60 -7.96 -11.81
N GLY A 103 9.50 -8.03 -11.06
CA GLY A 103 9.03 -9.25 -10.44
C GLY A 103 9.86 -9.64 -9.22
N PHE A 104 9.37 -10.63 -8.49
CA PHE A 104 10.09 -11.25 -7.38
C PHE A 104 9.85 -12.76 -7.39
N ASP A 105 10.87 -13.53 -7.75
CA ASP A 105 10.83 -14.99 -7.63
C ASP A 105 11.48 -15.41 -6.31
N PRO A 106 10.75 -15.99 -5.35
CA PRO A 106 11.30 -16.41 -4.05
C PRO A 106 12.03 -17.77 -4.11
N ARG A 107 12.19 -18.40 -5.28
CA ARG A 107 12.76 -19.74 -5.38
C ARG A 107 14.29 -19.73 -5.30
N SER A 108 14.84 -20.68 -4.56
CA SER A 108 16.28 -20.92 -4.42
C SER A 108 16.55 -22.41 -4.29
N GLY A 109 17.63 -22.91 -4.90
CA GLY A 109 18.06 -24.30 -4.76
C GLY A 109 17.00 -25.35 -5.15
N GLY A 110 16.08 -25.03 -6.06
CA GLY A 110 15.02 -25.95 -6.51
C GLY A 110 13.72 -25.92 -5.69
N GLY A 111 13.60 -25.06 -4.68
CA GLY A 111 12.40 -24.92 -3.86
C GLY A 111 12.10 -23.47 -3.47
N TYR A 112 11.05 -23.26 -2.67
CA TYR A 112 10.73 -21.94 -2.13
C TYR A 112 11.64 -21.59 -0.94
N ASP A 113 12.22 -20.40 -0.97
CA ASP A 113 12.76 -19.78 0.25
C ASP A 113 11.58 -19.23 1.07
N TRP A 114 11.12 -20.03 2.04
CA TRP A 114 9.95 -19.68 2.85
C TRP A 114 10.14 -18.42 3.70
N LEU A 115 11.38 -18.06 4.03
CA LEU A 115 11.64 -16.80 4.71
C LEU A 115 11.29 -15.63 3.80
N LEU A 116 11.73 -15.67 2.53
CA LEU A 116 11.41 -14.65 1.54
C LEU A 116 9.91 -14.62 1.20
N VAL A 117 9.27 -15.79 1.07
CA VAL A 117 7.81 -15.88 0.84
C VAL A 117 7.02 -15.23 1.97
N VAL A 118 7.29 -15.62 3.22
CA VAL A 118 6.59 -15.08 4.39
C VAL A 118 6.87 -13.59 4.53
N ALA A 119 8.13 -13.15 4.37
CA ALA A 119 8.47 -11.74 4.42
C ALA A 119 7.76 -10.94 3.32
N ARG A 120 7.69 -11.46 2.08
CA ARG A 120 7.01 -10.81 0.95
C ARG A 120 5.53 -10.61 1.24
N ILE A 121 4.83 -11.68 1.60
CA ILE A 121 3.38 -11.64 1.85
C ILE A 121 3.05 -10.82 3.10
N ALA A 122 3.74 -11.06 4.22
CA ALA A 122 3.48 -10.32 5.46
C ALA A 122 3.82 -8.83 5.31
N GLY A 123 4.93 -8.51 4.65
CA GLY A 123 5.28 -7.12 4.32
C GLY A 123 4.20 -6.44 3.48
N ALA A 124 3.74 -7.10 2.41
CA ALA A 124 2.74 -6.56 1.49
C ALA A 124 1.34 -6.45 2.13
N ALA A 125 0.96 -7.38 3.00
CA ALA A 125 -0.39 -7.44 3.57
C ALA A 125 -0.53 -6.70 4.91
N LEU A 126 0.54 -6.53 5.68
CA LEU A 126 0.49 -5.99 7.04
C LEU A 126 1.25 -4.67 7.21
N VAL A 127 2.31 -4.44 6.43
CA VAL A 127 3.18 -3.26 6.58
C VAL A 127 2.84 -2.20 5.55
N VAL A 128 2.86 -2.60 4.27
CA VAL A 128 2.58 -1.71 3.14
C VAL A 128 1.23 -0.99 3.28
N PRO A 129 0.11 -1.65 3.63
CA PRO A 129 -1.16 -0.96 3.76
C PRO A 129 -1.14 0.08 4.88
N VAL A 130 -0.51 -0.21 6.03
CA VAL A 130 -0.42 0.77 7.13
C VAL A 130 0.39 1.99 6.68
N MET A 131 1.55 1.77 6.07
CA MET A 131 2.42 2.82 5.56
C MET A 131 1.72 3.67 4.49
N GLU A 132 1.14 3.02 3.49
CA GLU A 132 0.50 3.69 2.35
C GLU A 132 -0.77 4.41 2.76
N GLU A 133 -1.64 3.81 3.58
CA GLU A 133 -2.85 4.49 4.04
C GLU A 133 -2.52 5.72 4.92
N LEU A 134 -1.45 5.65 5.72
CA LEU A 134 -0.94 6.82 6.46
C LEU A 134 -0.48 7.93 5.50
N PHE A 135 0.22 7.59 4.44
CA PHE A 135 0.67 8.59 3.46
C PHE A 135 -0.50 9.12 2.62
N TRP A 136 -1.24 8.26 1.95
CA TRP A 136 -2.24 8.62 0.95
C TRP A 136 -3.51 9.20 1.56
N ARG A 137 -4.11 8.53 2.55
CA ARG A 137 -5.42 8.91 3.10
C ARG A 137 -5.26 9.84 4.30
N SER A 138 -4.35 9.51 5.21
CA SER A 138 -4.14 10.34 6.39
C SER A 138 -3.40 11.63 6.06
N PHE A 139 -2.33 11.62 5.27
CA PHE A 139 -1.60 12.85 4.93
C PHE A 139 -2.10 13.49 3.62
N LEU A 140 -1.77 12.93 2.45
CA LEU A 140 -1.88 13.61 1.16
C LEU A 140 -3.32 14.04 0.85
N LEU A 141 -4.29 13.12 0.96
CA LEU A 141 -5.70 13.42 0.67
C LEU A 141 -6.24 14.57 1.52
N ARG A 142 -5.96 14.56 2.83
CA ARG A 142 -6.38 15.64 3.74
C ARG A 142 -5.61 16.93 3.51
N TRP A 143 -4.32 16.83 3.19
CA TRP A 143 -3.45 17.96 2.90
C TRP A 143 -3.83 18.71 1.62
N LEU A 144 -4.24 17.98 0.57
CA LEU A 144 -4.79 18.57 -0.66
C LEU A 144 -6.00 19.47 -0.38
N GLN A 145 -6.77 19.18 0.67
CA GLN A 145 -7.91 20.00 1.10
C GLN A 145 -7.49 21.14 2.05
N SER A 146 -6.59 20.89 3.00
CA SER A 146 -6.14 21.88 3.98
C SER A 146 -4.73 21.55 4.48
N PRO A 147 -3.81 22.53 4.57
CA PRO A 147 -2.48 22.33 5.17
C PRO A 147 -2.53 21.80 6.61
N ASN A 148 -3.55 22.20 7.39
CA ASN A 148 -3.84 21.59 8.69
C ASN A 148 -4.62 20.28 8.48
N PHE A 149 -3.96 19.30 7.87
CA PHE A 149 -4.61 18.10 7.34
C PHE A 149 -5.26 17.24 8.43
N LEU A 150 -4.70 17.19 9.64
CA LEU A 150 -5.29 16.40 10.74
C LEU A 150 -6.62 16.95 11.24
N SER A 151 -6.92 18.24 11.01
CA SER A 151 -8.22 18.82 11.37
C SER A 151 -9.32 18.52 10.35
N VAL A 152 -8.99 17.92 9.21
CA VAL A 152 -9.97 17.58 8.18
C VAL A 152 -10.68 16.28 8.56
N GLU A 153 -11.98 16.39 8.82
CA GLU A 153 -12.82 15.22 9.07
C GLU A 153 -13.00 14.40 7.78
N PRO A 154 -12.79 13.06 7.80
CA PRO A 154 -12.86 12.25 6.59
C PRO A 154 -14.18 12.37 5.83
N SER A 155 -15.32 12.48 6.53
CA SER A 155 -16.64 12.59 5.89
C SER A 155 -16.87 13.94 5.18
N LEU A 156 -16.02 14.94 5.41
CA LEU A 156 -16.11 16.27 4.80
C LEU A 156 -15.10 16.48 3.66
N LEU A 157 -14.41 15.41 3.25
CA LEU A 157 -13.50 15.46 2.11
C LEU A 157 -14.29 15.69 0.81
N LYS A 158 -13.91 16.73 0.07
CA LYS A 158 -14.51 17.00 -1.23
C LYS A 158 -14.08 15.94 -2.24
N PHE A 159 -15.04 15.46 -3.03
CA PHE A 159 -14.81 14.42 -4.04
C PHE A 159 -13.63 14.70 -4.97
N ARG A 160 -13.42 15.94 -5.38
CA ARG A 160 -12.28 16.33 -6.24
C ARG A 160 -10.92 15.92 -5.67
N TYR A 161 -10.72 15.99 -4.35
CA TYR A 161 -9.45 15.64 -3.74
C TYR A 161 -9.26 14.12 -3.64
N ILE A 162 -10.37 13.38 -3.48
CA ILE A 162 -10.36 11.91 -3.55
C ILE A 162 -9.92 11.46 -4.94
N VAL A 163 -10.46 12.08 -5.99
CA VAL A 163 -10.07 11.79 -7.38
C VAL A 163 -8.60 12.12 -7.62
N VAL A 164 -8.12 13.30 -7.21
CA VAL A 164 -6.71 13.67 -7.37
C VAL A 164 -5.79 12.69 -6.63
N ALA A 165 -6.09 12.36 -5.37
CA ALA A 165 -5.31 11.40 -4.61
C ALA A 165 -5.31 10.00 -5.25
N ALA A 166 -6.45 9.55 -5.78
CA ALA A 166 -6.55 8.26 -6.47
C ALA A 166 -5.76 8.23 -7.78
N ILE A 167 -5.76 9.32 -8.56
CA ILE A 167 -4.95 9.44 -9.77
C ILE A 167 -3.46 9.33 -9.42
N LEU A 168 -3.02 10.06 -8.40
CA LEU A 168 -1.63 10.03 -7.94
C LEU A 168 -1.24 8.64 -7.41
N PHE A 169 -2.12 7.99 -6.65
CA PHE A 169 -1.95 6.61 -6.19
C PHE A 169 -1.85 5.62 -7.37
N GLY A 170 -2.64 5.84 -8.42
CA GLY A 170 -2.57 5.05 -9.64
C GLY A 170 -1.19 5.09 -10.28
N PHE A 171 -0.62 6.28 -10.47
CA PHE A 171 0.69 6.45 -11.10
C PHE A 171 1.88 5.94 -10.27
N GLU A 172 1.68 5.57 -9.01
CA GLU A 172 2.68 4.81 -8.24
C GLU A 172 2.86 3.38 -8.77
N HIS A 173 1.84 2.83 -9.45
CA HIS A 173 1.79 1.43 -9.84
C HIS A 173 2.00 1.26 -11.34
N ASN A 174 2.65 0.14 -11.74
CA ASN A 174 2.70 -0.26 -13.14
C ASN A 174 1.30 -0.44 -13.73
N LEU A 175 0.39 -1.08 -13.00
CA LEU A 175 -1.04 -1.21 -13.35
C LEU A 175 -1.79 0.07 -12.97
N TRP A 176 -1.44 1.20 -13.60
CA TRP A 176 -1.83 2.52 -13.14
C TRP A 176 -3.35 2.67 -13.03
N PHE A 177 -4.11 2.13 -13.98
CA PHE A 177 -5.57 2.23 -13.98
C PHE A 177 -6.21 1.38 -12.87
N ALA A 178 -5.69 0.16 -12.62
CA ALA A 178 -6.11 -0.65 -11.48
C ALA A 178 -5.80 0.07 -10.15
N GLY A 179 -4.64 0.73 -10.07
CA GLY A 179 -4.24 1.60 -8.98
C GLY A 179 -5.25 2.73 -8.74
N ILE A 180 -5.72 3.44 -9.78
CA ILE A 180 -6.76 4.48 -9.61
C ILE A 180 -8.04 3.89 -9.02
N VAL A 181 -8.49 2.75 -9.53
CA VAL A 181 -9.71 2.09 -9.06
C VAL A 181 -9.58 1.66 -7.59
N ALA A 182 -8.43 1.10 -7.20
CA ALA A 182 -8.12 0.78 -5.80
C ALA A 182 -8.09 2.06 -4.93
N GLY A 183 -7.44 3.11 -5.44
CA GLY A 183 -7.37 4.45 -4.87
C GLY A 183 -8.74 4.99 -4.47
N LEU A 184 -9.68 4.95 -5.42
CA LEU A 184 -11.07 5.37 -5.25
C LEU A 184 -11.83 4.48 -4.25
N ALA A 185 -11.68 3.16 -4.34
CA ALA A 185 -12.36 2.22 -3.45
C ALA A 185 -11.96 2.42 -1.98
N TYR A 186 -10.66 2.46 -1.69
CA TYR A 186 -10.16 2.70 -0.34
C TYR A 186 -10.46 4.13 0.14
N GLY A 187 -10.42 5.12 -0.77
CA GLY A 187 -10.85 6.49 -0.47
C GLY A 187 -12.33 6.57 -0.05
N TRP A 188 -13.21 5.86 -0.75
CA TRP A 188 -14.63 5.76 -0.40
C TRP A 188 -14.82 5.11 0.98
N LEU A 189 -14.16 3.99 1.27
CA LEU A 189 -14.20 3.34 2.59
C LEU A 189 -13.76 4.29 3.70
N TYR A 190 -12.70 5.06 3.48
CA TYR A 190 -12.17 6.02 4.44
C TYR A 190 -13.18 7.14 4.74
N VAL A 191 -13.79 7.74 3.71
CA VAL A 191 -14.81 8.78 3.86
C VAL A 191 -16.08 8.23 4.52
N ARG A 192 -16.52 7.04 4.10
CA ARG A 192 -17.78 6.42 4.56
C ARG A 192 -17.73 5.98 6.02
N PHE A 193 -16.61 5.43 6.46
CA PHE A 193 -16.46 4.82 7.79
C PHE A 193 -15.63 5.66 8.77
N ARG A 194 -15.01 6.76 8.29
CA ARG A 194 -14.31 7.76 9.12
C ARG A 194 -13.26 7.14 10.04
N THR A 195 -12.55 6.15 9.50
CA THR A 195 -11.47 5.41 10.16
C THR A 195 -10.50 4.93 9.10
N LEU A 196 -9.20 5.02 9.39
CA LEU A 196 -8.17 4.53 8.47
C LEU A 196 -8.19 3.00 8.36
N TRP A 197 -8.67 2.31 9.40
CA TRP A 197 -8.73 0.86 9.47
C TRP A 197 -9.58 0.22 8.37
N SER A 198 -10.63 0.87 7.87
CA SER A 198 -11.44 0.31 6.79
C SER A 198 -10.64 0.19 5.48
N ALA A 199 -9.87 1.22 5.15
CA ALA A 199 -8.96 1.21 4.01
C ALA A 199 -7.78 0.24 4.23
N ILE A 200 -7.16 0.26 5.43
CA ILE A 200 -6.03 -0.64 5.76
C ILE A 200 -6.44 -2.10 5.64
N ILE A 201 -7.61 -2.48 6.14
CA ILE A 201 -8.11 -3.87 6.05
C ILE A 201 -8.38 -4.24 4.59
N ALA A 202 -9.07 -3.39 3.83
CA ALA A 202 -9.35 -3.67 2.43
C ALA A 202 -8.07 -3.86 1.62
N HIS A 203 -7.12 -2.95 1.79
CA HIS A 203 -5.83 -2.99 1.11
C HIS A 203 -4.98 -4.19 1.56
N GLY A 204 -4.92 -4.49 2.85
CA GLY A 204 -4.24 -5.69 3.37
C GLY A 204 -4.84 -6.99 2.83
N VAL A 205 -6.17 -7.07 2.69
CA VAL A 205 -6.85 -8.21 2.07
C VAL A 205 -6.49 -8.32 0.59
N THR A 206 -6.50 -7.22 -0.16
CA THR A 206 -6.08 -7.21 -1.57
C THR A 206 -4.66 -7.76 -1.72
N ASN A 207 -3.71 -7.24 -0.94
CA ASN A 207 -2.30 -7.64 -1.06
C ASN A 207 -2.03 -9.06 -0.55
N GLY A 208 -2.68 -9.47 0.55
CA GLY A 208 -2.54 -10.81 1.09
C GLY A 208 -3.04 -11.87 0.11
N LEU A 209 -4.23 -11.65 -0.47
CA LEU A 209 -4.80 -12.56 -1.47
C LEU A 209 -4.00 -12.54 -2.79
N LEU A 210 -3.50 -11.37 -3.23
CA LEU A 210 -2.60 -11.29 -4.38
C LEU A 210 -1.33 -12.10 -4.12
N GLY A 211 -0.76 -12.02 -2.91
CA GLY A 211 0.37 -12.83 -2.47
C GLY A 211 0.13 -14.33 -2.63
N VAL A 212 -1.02 -14.82 -2.14
CA VAL A 212 -1.41 -16.23 -2.27
C VAL A 212 -1.62 -16.62 -3.74
N TRP A 213 -2.29 -15.77 -4.52
CA TRP A 213 -2.54 -16.03 -5.94
C TRP A 213 -1.24 -16.12 -6.74
N VAL A 214 -0.27 -15.24 -6.51
CA VAL A 214 1.04 -15.27 -7.16
C VAL A 214 1.81 -16.54 -6.80
N LEU A 215 1.80 -16.98 -5.53
CA LEU A 215 2.43 -18.24 -5.13
C LEU A 215 1.85 -19.46 -5.85
N ILE A 216 0.54 -19.48 -6.06
CA ILE A 216 -0.15 -20.60 -6.73
C ILE A 216 0.13 -20.59 -8.24
N THR A 217 0.15 -19.41 -8.85
CA THR A 217 0.22 -19.26 -10.32
C THR A 217 1.64 -19.09 -10.87
N GLY A 218 2.61 -18.74 -10.02
CA GLY A 218 3.98 -18.42 -10.44
C GLY A 218 4.09 -17.11 -11.22
N GLN A 219 3.07 -16.24 -11.18
CA GLN A 219 3.03 -14.97 -11.90
C GLN A 219 3.82 -13.88 -11.16
N TRP A 220 5.13 -14.08 -11.04
CA TRP A 220 6.03 -13.25 -10.23
C TRP A 220 6.07 -11.77 -10.62
N GLY A 221 5.62 -11.40 -11.82
CA GLY A 221 5.54 -10.00 -12.26
C GLY A 221 4.54 -9.15 -11.47
N TYR A 222 3.64 -9.75 -10.70
CA TYR A 222 2.77 -9.03 -9.76
C TYR A 222 3.43 -8.75 -8.40
N TRP A 223 4.64 -9.27 -8.17
CA TRP A 223 5.45 -8.97 -6.99
C TRP A 223 6.60 -8.01 -7.29
#